data_AF-A0A9P0CS13-F1
#
_entry.id   AF-A0A9P0CS13-F1
#
_cell.length_a   1.000
_cell.length_b   1.000
_cell.length_c   1.000
_cell.angle_alpha   90.00
_cell.angle_beta   90.00
_cell.angle_gamma   90.00
#
_symmetry.space_group_name_H-M   'P 1'
#
loop_
_entity.id
_entity.type
_entity.pdbx_description
1 polymer ?
#
loop_
_entity_poly.entity_id
_entity_poly.type
_entity_poly.pdbx_seq_one_letter_code
_entity_poly.pdbx_strand_id
1 'polypeptide(L)'
;MVLKFKIALIFSSVFICVHCKPPSEIGPLTYKNNLRDDGYDFLVEISDSWSREESATIDDSGKLDIEGNYFIQFPETNQFVFTTYTGGASGFLSKVAFGIKVAKSDRIPSSAIASLAGGGLG
;
A
#
# COMPACT_ATOMS: atom_id res chain seq x y z
N MET A 1 47.18 7.68 33.11
CA MET A 1 46.11 8.55 32.57
C MET A 1 45.43 7.92 31.35
N VAL A 2 45.01 6.65 31.42
CA VAL A 2 44.48 5.89 30.24
C VAL A 2 43.16 5.17 30.54
N LEU A 3 42.86 4.93 31.83
CA LEU A 3 41.68 4.17 32.25
C LEU A 3 40.37 4.98 32.16
N LYS A 4 40.43 6.31 32.34
CA LYS A 4 39.25 7.20 32.30
C LYS A 4 38.66 7.37 30.88
N PHE A 5 39.49 7.20 29.84
CA PHE A 5 39.08 7.36 28.44
C PHE A 5 38.31 6.14 27.89
N LYS A 6 38.58 4.94 28.42
CA LYS A 6 37.92 3.70 27.99
C LYS A 6 36.50 3.56 28.54
N ILE A 7 36.23 4.10 29.73
CA ILE A 7 34.92 4.05 30.38
C ILE A 7 33.90 4.96 29.68
N ALA A 8 34.35 6.12 29.18
CA ALA A 8 33.49 7.07 28.45
C ALA A 8 32.97 6.51 27.11
N LEU A 9 33.78 5.69 26.42
CA LEU A 9 33.40 5.08 25.14
C LEU A 9 32.33 3.98 25.29
N ILE A 10 32.34 3.25 26.41
CA ILE A 10 31.39 2.17 26.67
C ILE A 10 30.00 2.71 26.99
N PHE A 11 29.91 3.83 27.74
CA PHE A 11 28.62 4.46 28.05
C PHE A 11 27.94 5.08 26.82
N SER A 12 28.72 5.60 25.85
CA SER A 12 28.21 6.15 24.59
C SER A 12 27.56 5.08 23.70
N SER A 13 28.13 3.87 23.66
CA SER A 13 27.62 2.75 22.88
C SER A 13 26.28 2.19 23.38
N VAL A 14 25.97 2.33 24.67
CA VAL A 14 24.74 1.78 25.27
C VAL A 14 23.54 2.70 25.02
N PHE A 15 23.76 4.00 24.82
CA PHE A 15 22.68 4.97 24.55
C PHE A 15 22.12 4.91 23.12
N ILE A 16 22.84 4.30 22.18
CA ILE A 16 22.41 4.20 20.77
C ILE A 16 21.38 3.08 20.58
N CYS A 17 21.34 2.06 21.46
CA CYS A 17 20.45 0.92 21.30
C CYS A 17 19.00 1.14 21.84
N VAL A 18 18.70 2.29 22.46
CA VAL A 18 17.42 2.50 23.18
C VAL A 18 16.34 3.17 22.33
N HIS A 19 16.63 3.60 21.10
CA HIS A 19 15.65 4.32 20.25
C HIS A 19 14.99 3.49 19.14
N CYS A 20 15.08 2.16 19.16
CA CYS A 20 14.13 1.35 18.40
C CYS A 20 12.75 1.43 19.08
N LYS A 21 12.04 2.53 18.83
CA LYS A 21 10.59 2.61 19.06
C LYS A 21 9.99 1.42 18.31
N PRO A 22 9.26 0.51 18.98
CA PRO A 22 8.58 -0.56 18.27
C PRO A 22 7.71 0.09 17.20
N PRO A 23 7.64 -0.49 15.98
CA PRO A 23 6.73 0.01 14.97
C PRO A 23 5.36 0.12 15.62
N SER A 24 4.83 1.33 15.69
CA SER A 24 3.50 1.59 16.23
C SER A 24 2.56 0.61 15.55
N GLU A 25 1.82 -0.19 16.32
CA GLU A 25 0.83 -1.13 15.78
C GLU A 25 -0.05 -0.37 14.79
N ILE A 26 0.13 -0.64 13.50
CA ILE A 26 -0.67 -0.04 12.44
C ILE A 26 -1.95 -0.86 12.42
N GLY A 27 -2.91 -0.47 13.26
CA GLY A 27 -4.27 -0.98 13.17
C GLY A 27 -4.91 -0.55 11.84
N PRO A 28 -5.91 -1.29 11.33
CA PRO A 28 -6.61 -0.92 10.11
C PRO A 28 -7.34 0.43 10.30
N LEU A 29 -7.28 1.30 9.28
CA LEU A 29 -8.11 2.51 9.18
C LEU A 29 -9.59 2.14 9.15
N THR A 30 -9.93 1.11 8.37
CA THR A 30 -11.29 0.60 8.25
C THR A 30 -11.28 -0.91 8.34
N TYR A 31 -12.17 -1.47 9.15
CA TYR A 31 -12.44 -2.90 9.19
C TYR A 31 -13.95 -3.14 9.22
N LYS A 32 -14.46 -3.91 8.27
CA LYS A 32 -15.84 -4.41 8.27
C LYS A 32 -15.82 -5.91 8.01
N ASN A 33 -16.60 -6.63 8.81
CA ASN A 33 -16.85 -8.04 8.63
C ASN A 33 -18.31 -8.27 8.97
N ASN A 34 -19.13 -8.44 7.93
CA ASN A 34 -20.55 -8.63 8.04
C ASN A 34 -20.90 -10.05 7.61
N LEU A 35 -21.36 -10.87 8.55
CA LEU A 35 -21.83 -12.21 8.25
C LEU A 35 -23.32 -12.15 7.95
N ARG A 36 -23.74 -12.83 6.88
CA ARG A 36 -25.12 -12.99 6.45
C ARG A 36 -25.46 -14.49 6.47
N ASP A 37 -26.75 -14.81 6.46
CA ASP A 37 -27.20 -16.20 6.39
C ASP A 37 -26.79 -16.86 5.07
N ASP A 38 -26.62 -16.06 4.02
CA ASP A 38 -26.25 -16.45 2.67
C ASP A 38 -24.80 -16.09 2.31
N GLY A 39 -23.93 -15.77 3.27
CA GLY A 39 -22.52 -15.47 2.98
C GLY A 39 -21.91 -14.39 3.87
N TYR A 40 -21.03 -13.55 3.31
CA TYR A 40 -20.37 -12.49 4.07
C TYR A 40 -19.89 -11.33 3.19
N ASP A 41 -19.65 -10.18 3.84
CA ASP A 41 -18.89 -9.06 3.29
C ASP A 41 -17.71 -8.73 4.21
N PHE A 42 -16.53 -8.59 3.62
CA PHE A 42 -15.28 -8.28 4.30
C PHE A 42 -14.63 -7.06 3.64
N LEU A 43 -14.22 -6.10 4.46
CA LEU A 43 -13.45 -4.93 4.03
C LEU A 43 -12.36 -4.68 5.06
N VAL A 44 -11.12 -4.53 4.59
CA VAL A 44 -10.02 -4.04 5.41
C VAL A 44 -9.24 -2.99 4.63
N GLU A 45 -9.02 -1.86 5.29
CA GLU A 45 -8.21 -0.75 4.80
C GLU A 45 -7.13 -0.49 5.84
N ILE A 46 -5.87 -0.64 5.45
CA ILE A 46 -4.73 -0.57 6.37
C ILE A 46 -4.02 0.78 6.23
N SER A 47 -4.15 1.41 5.07
CA SER A 47 -3.76 2.79 4.79
C SER A 47 -4.42 3.25 3.49
N ASP A 48 -4.29 4.53 3.15
CA ASP A 48 -4.66 5.08 1.82
C ASP A 48 -4.02 4.32 0.65
N SER A 49 -2.98 3.53 0.92
CA SER A 49 -2.20 2.77 -0.05
C SER A 49 -2.46 1.27 -0.01
N TRP A 50 -3.28 0.76 0.90
CA TRP A 50 -3.55 -0.67 0.98
C TRP A 50 -4.96 -0.99 1.46
N SER A 51 -5.72 -1.67 0.60
CA SER A 51 -7.06 -2.15 0.92
C SER A 51 -7.38 -3.50 0.29
N ARG A 52 -8.29 -4.24 0.93
CA ARG A 52 -8.89 -5.47 0.44
C ARG A 52 -10.38 -5.43 0.73
N GLU A 53 -11.16 -5.80 -0.27
CA GLU A 53 -12.60 -5.98 -0.18
C GLU A 53 -12.95 -7.36 -0.73
N GLU A 54 -13.86 -8.07 -0.09
CA GLU A 54 -14.29 -9.40 -0.49
C GLU A 54 -15.76 -9.59 -0.10
N SER A 55 -16.56 -10.13 -1.00
CA SER A 55 -17.93 -10.57 -0.73
C SER A 55 -18.05 -12.02 -1.13
N ALA A 56 -18.76 -12.80 -0.34
CA ALA A 56 -19.09 -14.17 -0.68
C ALA A 56 -20.59 -14.41 -0.54
N THR A 57 -21.11 -15.25 -1.42
CA THR A 57 -22.52 -15.67 -1.47
C THR A 57 -22.58 -17.18 -1.55
N ILE A 58 -23.52 -17.76 -0.80
CA ILE A 58 -23.85 -19.18 -0.84
C ILE A 58 -25.08 -19.33 -1.73
N ASP A 59 -24.96 -20.11 -2.80
CA ASP A 59 -26.07 -20.39 -3.69
C ASP A 59 -27.07 -21.42 -3.09
N ASP A 60 -28.22 -21.59 -3.73
CA ASP A 60 -29.25 -22.56 -3.30
C ASP A 60 -28.75 -24.03 -3.29
N SER A 61 -27.62 -24.30 -3.95
CA SER A 61 -26.96 -25.61 -3.96
C SER A 61 -25.92 -25.78 -2.84
N GLY A 62 -25.74 -24.75 -2.00
CA GLY A 62 -24.79 -24.70 -0.89
C GLY A 62 -23.35 -24.43 -1.32
N LYS A 63 -23.13 -23.95 -2.55
CA LYS A 63 -21.79 -23.58 -3.04
C LYS A 63 -21.47 -22.15 -2.71
N LEU A 64 -20.22 -21.92 -2.33
CA LEU A 64 -19.69 -20.61 -2.02
C LEU A 64 -19.05 -19.98 -3.27
N ASP A 65 -19.62 -18.88 -3.72
CA ASP A 65 -19.02 -17.99 -4.71
C ASP A 65 -18.44 -16.77 -4.01
N ILE A 66 -17.21 -16.42 -4.33
CA ILE A 66 -16.42 -15.36 -3.70
C ILE A 66 -15.99 -14.39 -4.79
N GLU A 67 -16.18 -13.10 -4.56
CA GLU A 67 -15.62 -12.04 -5.37
C GLU A 67 -14.84 -11.09 -4.49
N GLY A 68 -13.63 -10.73 -4.89
CA GLY A 68 -12.81 -9.81 -4.11
C GLY A 68 -11.89 -8.96 -4.94
N ASN A 69 -11.49 -7.85 -4.33
CA ASN A 69 -10.59 -6.88 -4.89
C ASN A 69 -9.46 -6.60 -3.89
N TYR A 70 -8.27 -6.43 -4.43
CA TYR A 70 -7.07 -6.14 -3.69
C TYR A 70 -6.36 -4.97 -4.33
N PHE A 71 -6.03 -3.95 -3.54
CA PHE A 71 -5.38 -2.74 -4.02
C PHE A 71 -4.13 -2.44 -3.18
N ILE A 72 -2.99 -2.27 -3.84
CA ILE A 72 -1.78 -1.70 -3.25
C ILE A 72 -1.35 -0.50 -4.11
N GLN A 73 -1.07 0.62 -3.47
CA GLN A 73 -0.30 1.72 -4.04
C GLN A 73 1.09 1.76 -3.41
N PHE A 74 2.12 1.90 -4.24
CA PHE A 74 3.49 2.14 -3.81
C PHE A 74 3.74 3.65 -3.83
N PRO A 75 3.74 4.35 -2.68
CA PRO A 75 3.84 5.81 -2.64
C PRO A 75 5.17 6.33 -3.20
N GLU A 76 6.26 5.55 -3.10
CA GLU A 76 7.58 5.97 -3.58
C GLU A 76 7.67 6.04 -5.12
N THR A 77 6.97 5.16 -5.82
CA THR A 77 7.01 5.06 -7.29
C THR A 77 5.73 5.55 -7.95
N ASN A 78 4.72 5.93 -7.15
CA ASN A 78 3.35 6.16 -7.58
C ASN A 78 2.75 4.99 -8.38
N GLN A 79 3.31 3.79 -8.28
CA GLN A 79 2.76 2.60 -8.93
C GLN A 79 1.58 2.06 -8.13
N PHE A 80 0.66 1.37 -8.80
CA PHE A 80 -0.38 0.62 -8.14
C PHE A 80 -0.55 -0.76 -8.75
N VAL A 81 -1.00 -1.69 -7.91
CA VAL A 81 -1.44 -3.03 -8.27
C VAL A 81 -2.88 -3.14 -7.84
N PHE A 82 -3.73 -3.50 -8.79
CA PHE A 82 -5.13 -3.81 -8.53
C PHE A 82 -5.42 -5.22 -9.02
N THR A 83 -5.94 -6.06 -8.15
CA THR A 83 -6.27 -7.45 -8.48
C THR A 83 -7.72 -7.72 -8.13
N THR A 84 -8.50 -8.13 -9.10
CA THR A 84 -9.82 -8.72 -8.87
C THR A 84 -9.68 -10.24 -8.91
N TYR A 85 -10.34 -10.95 -8.01
CA TYR A 85 -10.42 -12.40 -8.02
C TYR A 85 -11.83 -12.88 -7.81
N THR A 86 -12.14 -14.01 -8.43
CA THR A 86 -13.40 -14.73 -8.27
C THR A 86 -13.07 -16.18 -7.90
N GLY A 87 -13.63 -16.68 -6.80
CA GLY A 87 -13.58 -18.08 -6.41
C GLY A 87 -14.97 -18.69 -6.49
N GLY A 88 -15.09 -19.93 -6.91
CA GLY A 88 -16.39 -20.59 -6.97
C GLY A 88 -16.30 -21.98 -7.59
N ALA A 89 -17.40 -22.46 -8.17
CA ALA A 89 -17.47 -23.78 -8.79
C ALA A 89 -16.43 -24.00 -9.93
N SER A 90 -16.00 -22.92 -10.59
CA SER A 90 -14.98 -22.96 -11.65
C SER A 90 -13.53 -22.85 -11.12
N GLY A 91 -13.33 -22.86 -9.81
CA GLY A 91 -12.04 -22.67 -9.17
C GLY A 91 -11.71 -21.20 -8.93
N PHE A 92 -10.42 -20.91 -8.71
CA PHE A 92 -9.91 -19.56 -8.45
C PHE A 92 -9.45 -18.91 -9.75
N LEU A 93 -10.06 -17.78 -10.10
CA LEU A 93 -9.68 -16.94 -11.24
C LEU A 93 -9.25 -15.57 -10.72
N SER A 94 -8.15 -15.03 -11.25
CA SER A 94 -7.69 -13.70 -10.90
C SER A 94 -7.35 -12.88 -12.13
N LYS A 95 -7.61 -11.58 -12.05
CA LYS A 95 -7.27 -10.58 -13.05
C LYS A 95 -6.45 -9.49 -12.38
N VAL A 96 -5.20 -9.36 -12.79
CA VAL A 96 -4.27 -8.37 -12.24
C VAL A 96 -4.11 -7.22 -13.22
N ALA A 97 -4.17 -6.00 -12.71
CA ALA A 97 -3.90 -4.76 -13.40
C ALA A 97 -2.77 -4.00 -12.68
N PHE A 98 -1.87 -3.44 -13.47
CA PHE A 98 -0.74 -2.63 -13.00
C PHE A 98 -0.83 -1.24 -13.62
N GLY A 99 -0.40 -0.21 -12.90
CA GLY A 99 -0.37 1.14 -13.44
C GLY A 99 0.47 2.12 -12.61
N ILE A 100 0.54 3.35 -13.10
CA ILE A 100 1.17 4.48 -12.40
C ILE A 100 0.09 5.54 -12.21
N LYS A 101 -0.11 5.95 -10.96
CA LYS A 101 -0.96 7.09 -10.61
C LYS A 101 -0.20 8.37 -10.94
N VAL A 102 -0.38 8.88 -12.16
CA VAL A 102 0.21 10.15 -12.56
C VAL A 102 -0.50 11.25 -11.77
N ALA A 103 0.24 11.96 -10.91
CA ALA A 103 -0.27 13.16 -10.26
C ALA A 103 -0.83 14.09 -11.35
N LYS A 104 -2.06 14.59 -11.16
CA LYS A 104 -2.71 15.53 -12.07
C LYS A 104 -1.71 16.64 -12.39
N SER A 105 -1.27 16.71 -13.65
CA SER A 105 -0.26 17.68 -14.10
C SER A 105 -0.88 19.08 -14.01
N ASP A 106 -0.68 19.74 -12.88
CA ASP A 106 -0.98 21.15 -12.75
C ASP A 106 0.08 21.92 -13.53
N ARG A 107 -0.22 22.13 -14.82
CA ARG A 107 0.41 23.10 -15.72
C ARG A 107 1.94 23.04 -15.75
N ILE A 108 2.49 22.45 -16.81
CA ILE A 108 3.81 22.90 -17.28
C ILE A 108 3.67 24.40 -17.56
N PRO A 109 4.33 25.31 -16.82
CA PRO A 109 4.25 26.73 -17.12
C PRO A 109 4.84 26.94 -18.51
N SER A 110 4.15 27.66 -19.38
CA SER A 110 4.58 27.88 -20.78
C SER A 110 5.98 28.51 -20.90
N SER A 111 6.49 29.12 -19.81
CA SER A 111 7.87 29.60 -19.70
C SER A 111 8.92 28.47 -19.71
N ALA A 112 8.58 27.25 -19.28
CA ALA A 112 9.48 26.10 -19.32
C ALA A 112 9.66 25.53 -20.74
N ILE A 113 8.72 25.79 -21.66
CA ILE A 113 8.82 25.37 -23.07
C ILE A 113 9.71 26.34 -23.86
N ALA A 114 9.71 27.63 -23.51
CA ALA A 114 10.47 28.67 -24.23
C ALA A 114 11.99 28.57 -24.04
N SER A 115 12.48 27.97 -22.94
CA SER A 115 13.92 27.82 -22.66
C SER A 115 14.60 26.79 -23.57
N LEU A 116 13.86 25.82 -24.10
CA LEU A 116 14.42 24.74 -24.94
C LEU A 116 14.57 25.12 -26.41
N ALA A 117 13.89 26.19 -26.87
CA ALA A 117 13.88 26.60 -28.29
C ALA A 117 14.81 27.79 -28.61
N GLY A 118 15.50 28.37 -27.61
CA GLY A 118 16.22 29.64 -27.76
C GLY A 118 17.75 29.56 -27.83
N GLY A 119 18.34 28.38 -27.95
CA GLY A 119 19.79 28.21 -28.03
C GLY A 119 20.25 27.90 -29.45
N GLY A 120 20.46 28.91 -30.30
CA GLY A 120 21.05 28.67 -31.62
C GLY A 120 21.14 29.88 -32.55
N LEU A 121 22.34 30.45 -32.60
CA LEU A 121 22.98 31.17 -33.72
C LEU A 121 22.56 32.62 -33.98
N GLY A 122 23.51 33.53 -33.70
CA GLY A 122 23.49 34.95 -34.04
C GLY A 122 24.55 35.70 -33.26
#